data_AF-A0A1H7LQN1-F1
#
_entry.id   AF-A0A1H7LQN1-F1
#
_cell.length_a   1.000
_cell.length_b   1.000
_cell.length_c   1.000
_cell.angle_alpha   90.00
_cell.angle_beta   90.00
_cell.angle_gamma   90.00
#
_symmetry.space_group_name_H-M   'P 1'
#
loop_
_entity.id
_entity.type
_entity.pdbx_description
1 polymer ?
#
loop_
_entity_poly.entity_id
_entity_poly.type
_entity_poly.pdbx_seq_one_letter_code
_entity_poly.pdbx_strand_id
1 'polypeptide(L)'
;MRDIVSRCNSRERGFTYLWVMFAVAITGVMLAGAGQLWRTEAQREKEKELMFIGEQFRLAIGSYYESSPGMKRYPPSLEKLLLDDRFPTVKRHLRKIFFDPMTGTREWGLVTQPGVGIMGVHSLSAQTPLKRANFHERYGSFAEAKSYRDWKFAYSPGEAGSTASQPQNQPQPQGQPQPQGQPQPQGQTQIQPGSGPDTRQAPAQPQPSPGPSQDTLGPPSEAESDSQRLGNSLQSMRY
;
A
#
# COMPACT_ATOMS: atom_id res chain seq x y z
N MET A 1 -4.60 91.15 -16.40
CA MET A 1 -5.31 90.22 -17.31
C MET A 1 -4.64 88.86 -17.15
N ARG A 2 -5.41 87.78 -17.00
CA ARG A 2 -4.95 86.47 -16.51
C ARG A 2 -4.28 85.69 -17.63
N ASP A 3 -3.02 85.31 -17.47
CA ASP A 3 -2.38 84.38 -18.39
C ASP A 3 -2.85 82.95 -18.10
N ILE A 4 -3.45 82.38 -19.13
CA ILE A 4 -4.17 81.12 -19.12
C ILE A 4 -3.17 79.98 -19.16
N VAL A 5 -3.11 79.22 -18.08
CA VAL A 5 -2.46 77.93 -18.01
C VAL A 5 -3.15 76.98 -19.00
N SER A 6 -2.59 76.82 -20.20
CA SER A 6 -3.00 75.77 -21.14
C SER A 6 -2.24 74.49 -20.84
N ARG A 7 -2.82 73.61 -20.02
CA ARG A 7 -2.39 72.22 -19.90
C ARG A 7 -2.89 71.46 -21.13
N CYS A 8 -1.98 71.12 -22.03
CA CYS A 8 -2.26 70.19 -23.12
C CYS A 8 -2.35 68.77 -22.55
N ASN A 9 -3.58 68.25 -22.47
CA ASN A 9 -3.85 66.87 -22.09
C ASN A 9 -3.61 65.98 -23.33
N SER A 10 -2.40 65.42 -23.44
CA SER A 10 -2.06 64.49 -24.51
C SER A 10 -2.99 63.27 -24.47
N ARG A 11 -3.70 63.07 -25.60
CA ARG A 11 -4.48 61.88 -25.91
C ARG A 11 -3.55 60.70 -26.16
N GLU A 12 -2.95 60.17 -25.11
CA GLU A 12 -2.21 58.90 -25.11
C GLU A 12 -2.90 57.93 -24.14
N ARG A 13 -4.06 57.42 -24.54
CA ARG A 13 -4.86 56.48 -23.71
C ARG A 13 -5.23 55.19 -24.43
N GLY A 14 -5.14 55.15 -25.76
CA GLY A 14 -5.49 53.96 -26.56
C GLY A 14 -4.43 52.85 -26.50
N PHE A 15 -3.15 53.21 -26.59
CA PHE A 15 -2.06 52.22 -26.63
C PHE A 15 -1.84 51.54 -25.27
N THR A 16 -1.94 52.29 -24.16
CA THR A 16 -1.83 51.73 -22.81
C THR A 16 -2.93 50.71 -22.54
N TYR A 17 -4.14 50.93 -23.04
CA TYR A 17 -5.24 49.97 -22.92
C TYR A 17 -4.96 48.67 -23.68
N LEU A 18 -4.42 48.76 -24.91
CA LEU A 18 -3.99 47.59 -25.68
C LEU A 18 -2.89 46.81 -24.96
N TRP A 19 -1.93 47.49 -24.35
CA TRP A 19 -0.88 46.86 -23.54
C TRP A 19 -1.43 46.13 -22.32
N VAL A 20 -2.36 46.75 -21.58
CA VAL A 20 -3.00 46.10 -20.43
C VAL A 20 -3.81 44.88 -20.86
N MET A 21 -4.55 44.97 -21.96
CA MET A 21 -5.28 43.82 -22.53
C MET A 21 -4.33 42.68 -22.89
N PHE A 22 -3.21 42.98 -23.55
CA PHE A 22 -2.18 41.97 -23.85
C PHE A 22 -1.54 41.37 -22.59
N ALA A 23 -1.20 42.19 -21.60
CA ALA A 23 -0.63 41.72 -20.34
C ALA A 23 -1.58 40.77 -19.60
N VAL A 24 -2.87 41.11 -19.54
CA VAL A 24 -3.91 40.24 -18.96
C VAL A 24 -4.06 38.96 -19.77
N ALA A 25 -4.08 39.03 -21.11
CA ALA A 25 -4.18 37.85 -21.96
C ALA A 25 -3.00 36.89 -21.77
N ILE A 26 -1.77 37.39 -21.74
CA ILE A 26 -0.56 36.59 -21.50
C ILE A 26 -0.59 35.96 -20.10
N THR A 27 -1.01 36.74 -19.10
CA THR A 27 -1.13 36.24 -17.72
C THR A 27 -2.17 35.12 -17.62
N GLY A 28 -3.31 35.27 -18.30
CA GLY A 28 -4.34 34.24 -18.37
C GLY A 28 -3.84 32.94 -18.99
N VAL A 29 -3.08 33.02 -20.08
CA VAL A 29 -2.47 31.84 -20.73
C VAL A 29 -1.42 31.19 -19.81
N MET A 30 -0.59 31.98 -19.12
CA MET A 30 0.39 31.43 -18.15
C MET A 30 -0.29 30.67 -17.00
N LEU A 31 -1.36 31.22 -16.42
CA LEU A 31 -2.10 30.55 -15.34
C LEU A 31 -2.76 29.25 -15.81
N ALA A 32 -3.32 29.24 -17.03
CA ALA A 32 -3.95 28.05 -17.60
C ALA A 32 -2.96 26.89 -17.77
N GLY A 33 -1.70 27.17 -18.14
CA GLY A 33 -0.65 26.16 -18.25
C GLY A 33 -0.24 25.53 -16.91
N ALA A 34 -0.19 26.32 -15.84
CA ALA A 34 0.23 25.86 -14.51
C ALA A 34 -0.75 24.84 -13.88
N GLY A 35 -2.05 24.97 -14.16
CA GLY A 35 -3.08 24.10 -13.57
C GLY A 35 -3.00 22.63 -13.99
N GLN A 36 -2.43 22.33 -15.16
CA GLN A 36 -2.41 20.96 -15.70
C GLN A 36 -1.44 20.04 -14.93
N LEU A 37 -0.30 20.57 -14.49
CA LEU A 37 0.68 19.82 -13.68
C LEU A 37 0.10 19.44 -12.32
N TRP A 38 -0.62 20.36 -11.68
CA TRP A 38 -1.22 20.13 -10.36
C TRP A 38 -2.32 19.07 -10.37
N ARG A 39 -3.06 18.92 -11.48
CA ARG A 39 -4.07 17.85 -11.58
C ARG A 39 -3.46 16.46 -11.47
N THR A 40 -2.30 16.25 -12.09
CA THR A 40 -1.63 14.94 -12.07
C THR A 40 -1.07 14.64 -10.68
N GLU A 41 -0.47 15.63 -10.02
CA GLU A 41 0.01 15.46 -8.64
C GLU A 41 -1.15 15.23 -7.66
N ALA A 42 -2.25 15.97 -7.79
CA ALA A 42 -3.44 15.75 -6.97
C ALA A 42 -4.04 14.34 -7.18
N GLN A 43 -4.07 13.84 -8.41
CA GLN A 43 -4.53 12.48 -8.69
C GLN A 43 -3.62 11.43 -8.07
N ARG A 44 -2.29 11.60 -8.16
CA ARG A 44 -1.32 10.69 -7.51
C ARG A 44 -1.51 10.64 -6.00
N GLU A 45 -1.77 11.78 -5.36
CA GLU A 45 -1.98 11.82 -3.91
C GLU A 45 -3.27 11.10 -3.51
N LYS A 46 -4.36 11.34 -4.25
CA LYS A 46 -5.62 10.60 -4.08
C LYS A 46 -5.47 9.10 -4.27
N GLU A 47 -4.64 8.65 -5.22
CA GLU A 47 -4.35 7.23 -5.41
C GLU A 47 -3.62 6.61 -4.23
N LYS A 48 -2.62 7.29 -3.68
CA LYS A 48 -1.91 6.81 -2.49
C LYS A 48 -2.87 6.69 -1.31
N GLU A 49 -3.72 7.70 -1.13
CA GLU A 49 -4.74 7.70 -0.09
C GLU A 49 -5.75 6.56 -0.30
N LEU A 50 -6.18 6.31 -1.55
CA LEU A 50 -7.06 5.18 -1.88
C LEU A 50 -6.41 3.84 -1.51
N MET A 51 -5.14 3.65 -1.84
CA MET A 51 -4.39 2.44 -1.49
C MET A 51 -4.27 2.28 0.04
N PHE A 52 -4.00 3.37 0.75
CA PHE A 52 -3.91 3.35 2.21
C PHE A 52 -5.26 3.00 2.86
N ILE A 53 -6.34 3.66 2.43
CA ILE A 53 -7.70 3.41 2.94
C ILE A 53 -8.15 1.98 2.61
N GLY A 54 -7.91 1.52 1.38
CA GLY A 54 -8.22 0.15 0.97
C GLY A 54 -7.52 -0.89 1.84
N GLU A 55 -6.25 -0.64 2.19
CA GLU A 55 -5.50 -1.47 3.12
C GLU A 55 -6.11 -1.46 4.54
N GLN A 56 -6.57 -0.30 5.03
CA GLN A 56 -7.27 -0.23 6.33
C GLN A 56 -8.57 -1.04 6.34
N PHE A 57 -9.38 -0.95 5.29
CA PHE A 57 -10.61 -1.74 5.18
C PHE A 57 -10.31 -3.24 5.18
N ARG A 58 -9.31 -3.65 4.40
CA ARG A 58 -8.90 -5.04 4.35
C ARG A 58 -8.41 -5.55 5.71
N LEU A 59 -7.55 -4.79 6.39
CA LEU A 59 -7.07 -5.15 7.72
C LEU A 59 -8.22 -5.23 8.73
N ALA A 60 -9.20 -4.33 8.64
CA ALA A 60 -10.39 -4.36 9.47
C ALA A 60 -11.23 -5.62 9.22
N ILE A 61 -11.44 -5.99 7.95
CA ILE A 61 -12.17 -7.22 7.57
C ILE A 61 -11.42 -8.46 8.06
N GLY A 62 -10.10 -8.52 7.87
CA GLY A 62 -9.28 -9.62 8.36
C GLY A 62 -9.32 -9.73 9.89
N SER A 63 -9.22 -8.60 10.59
CA SER A 63 -9.33 -8.55 12.05
C SER A 63 -10.69 -9.02 12.54
N TYR A 64 -11.77 -8.65 11.85
CA TYR A 64 -13.14 -9.11 12.14
C TYR A 64 -13.28 -10.62 11.96
N TYR A 65 -12.78 -11.13 10.83
CA TYR A 65 -12.81 -12.54 10.47
C TYR A 65 -12.05 -13.39 11.50
N GLU A 66 -10.85 -12.97 11.88
CA GLU A 66 -10.02 -13.68 12.87
C GLU A 66 -10.52 -13.53 14.31
N SER A 67 -11.25 -12.46 14.62
CA SER A 67 -11.77 -12.26 15.97
C SER A 67 -13.02 -13.08 16.29
N SER A 68 -13.75 -13.58 15.29
CA SER A 68 -15.05 -14.22 15.49
C SER A 68 -14.97 -15.42 16.45
N PRO A 69 -15.71 -15.42 17.59
CA PRO A 69 -15.69 -16.48 18.57
C PRO A 69 -16.49 -17.69 18.04
N GLY A 70 -15.80 -18.60 17.35
CA GLY A 70 -16.39 -19.81 16.77
C GLY A 70 -16.16 -19.89 15.26
N MET A 71 -17.23 -19.94 14.48
CA MET A 71 -17.13 -20.06 13.01
C MET A 71 -16.68 -18.73 12.40
N LYS A 72 -15.54 -18.76 11.69
CA LYS A 72 -15.00 -17.57 11.02
C LYS A 72 -16.00 -17.06 9.97
N ARG A 73 -16.43 -15.81 10.11
CA ARG A 73 -17.48 -15.21 9.28
C ARG A 73 -17.14 -13.78 8.93
N TYR A 74 -17.44 -13.40 7.70
CA TYR A 74 -17.27 -12.04 7.22
C TYR A 74 -18.35 -11.09 7.78
N PRO A 75 -18.06 -9.79 7.86
CA PRO A 75 -19.05 -8.80 8.30
C PRO A 75 -20.21 -8.70 7.28
N PRO A 76 -21.47 -8.55 7.75
CA PRO A 76 -22.61 -8.35 6.86
C PRO A 76 -22.68 -6.92 6.31
N SER A 77 -22.09 -5.95 7.00
CA SER A 77 -22.11 -4.53 6.64
C SER A 77 -20.84 -3.81 7.12
N LEU A 78 -20.51 -2.65 6.54
CA LEU A 78 -19.34 -1.86 6.93
C LEU A 78 -19.48 -1.28 8.35
N GLU A 79 -20.69 -1.03 8.80
CA GLU A 79 -20.99 -0.50 10.14
C GLU A 79 -20.56 -1.49 11.22
N LYS A 80 -20.66 -2.80 10.95
CA LYS A 80 -20.19 -3.85 11.86
C LYS A 80 -18.65 -3.90 11.98
N LEU A 81 -17.91 -3.30 11.05
CA LEU A 81 -16.46 -3.10 11.22
C LEU A 81 -16.14 -1.96 12.21
N LEU A 82 -17.02 -0.97 12.31
CA LEU A 82 -16.85 0.17 13.23
C LEU A 82 -17.26 -0.20 14.65
N LEU A 83 -18.36 -0.96 14.78
CA LEU A 83 -18.91 -1.39 16.06
C LEU A 83 -19.26 -2.88 16.00
N ASP A 84 -18.39 -3.71 16.57
CA ASP A 84 -18.72 -5.11 16.79
C ASP A 84 -19.33 -5.29 18.19
N ASP A 85 -20.60 -5.69 18.20
CA ASP A 85 -21.45 -5.94 19.36
C ASP A 85 -21.53 -7.44 19.72
N ARG A 86 -20.74 -8.28 19.04
CA ARG A 86 -20.66 -9.73 19.33
C ARG A 86 -19.89 -10.05 20.61
N PHE A 87 -19.16 -9.08 21.13
CA PHE A 87 -18.34 -9.22 22.33
C PHE A 87 -18.94 -8.41 23.48
N PRO A 88 -18.76 -8.87 24.73
CA PRO A 88 -19.16 -8.10 25.91
C PRO A 88 -18.42 -6.75 26.03
N THR A 89 -17.24 -6.65 25.41
CA THR A 89 -16.50 -5.39 25.23
C THR A 89 -16.54 -4.98 23.77
N VAL A 90 -17.05 -3.78 23.48
CA VAL A 90 -17.13 -3.23 22.12
C VAL A 90 -15.77 -3.29 21.43
N LYS A 91 -15.67 -4.08 20.35
CA LYS A 91 -14.45 -4.17 19.54
C LYS A 91 -14.61 -3.35 18.26
N ARG A 92 -13.63 -2.48 17.99
CA ARG A 92 -13.63 -1.60 16.82
C ARG A 92 -12.50 -2.04 15.90
N HIS A 93 -12.86 -2.58 14.73
CA HIS A 93 -11.88 -3.01 13.73
C HIS A 93 -11.49 -1.87 12.79
N LEU A 94 -12.39 -0.89 12.62
CA LEU A 94 -12.16 0.32 11.84
C LEU A 94 -12.43 1.56 12.71
N ARG A 95 -11.53 2.55 12.65
CA ARG A 95 -11.67 3.79 13.45
C ARG A 95 -12.86 4.65 12.99
N LYS A 96 -13.09 4.72 11.69
CA LYS A 96 -14.16 5.49 11.03
C LYS A 96 -14.37 4.95 9.62
N ILE A 97 -15.57 5.16 9.08
CA ILE A 97 -15.82 4.92 7.65
C ILE A 97 -15.12 6.03 6.88
N PHE A 98 -14.12 5.67 6.09
CA PHE A 98 -13.35 6.62 5.28
C PHE A 98 -14.16 7.10 4.07
N PHE A 99 -13.83 8.30 3.60
CA PHE A 99 -14.33 8.81 2.32
C PHE A 99 -13.48 8.23 1.19
N ASP A 100 -14.10 7.95 0.06
CA ASP A 100 -13.39 7.62 -1.17
C ASP A 100 -12.74 8.91 -1.73
N PRO A 101 -11.41 9.00 -1.81
CA PRO A 101 -10.71 10.22 -2.25
C PRO A 101 -10.97 10.56 -3.73
N MET A 102 -11.47 9.60 -4.52
CA MET A 102 -11.82 9.83 -5.92
C MET A 102 -13.22 10.42 -6.08
N THR A 103 -14.21 9.90 -5.36
CA THR A 103 -15.61 10.34 -5.47
C THR A 103 -15.98 11.42 -4.45
N GLY A 104 -15.24 11.55 -3.34
CA GLY A 104 -15.54 12.44 -2.23
C GLY A 104 -16.70 11.97 -1.35
N THR A 105 -17.19 10.74 -1.54
CA THR A 105 -18.35 10.19 -0.82
C THR A 105 -17.92 9.13 0.19
N ARG A 106 -18.80 8.76 1.13
CA ARG A 106 -18.58 7.60 2.02
C ARG A 106 -19.11 6.30 1.42
N GLU A 107 -19.53 6.34 0.15
CA GLU A 107 -20.11 5.20 -0.53
C GLU A 107 -18.98 4.39 -1.17
N TRP A 108 -18.94 3.11 -0.82
CA TRP A 108 -17.96 2.17 -1.32
C TRP A 108 -18.67 1.04 -2.05
N GLY A 109 -18.08 0.57 -3.14
CA GLY A 109 -18.48 -0.67 -3.76
C GLY A 109 -18.09 -1.84 -2.85
N LEU A 110 -19.03 -2.75 -2.61
CA LEU A 110 -18.82 -3.89 -1.71
C LEU A 110 -18.50 -5.14 -2.52
N VAL A 111 -17.40 -5.79 -2.19
CA VAL A 111 -17.05 -7.11 -2.73
C VAL A 111 -17.67 -8.14 -1.80
N THR A 112 -18.81 -8.70 -2.19
CA THR A 112 -19.54 -9.71 -1.43
C THR A 112 -19.58 -11.03 -2.17
N GLN A 113 -19.65 -12.13 -1.42
CA GLN A 113 -19.98 -13.44 -1.96
C GLN A 113 -21.31 -13.93 -1.35
N PRO A 114 -22.22 -14.50 -2.17
CA PRO A 114 -23.50 -15.00 -1.68
C PRO A 114 -23.33 -15.94 -0.48
N GLY A 115 -24.02 -15.64 0.63
CA GLY A 115 -24.01 -16.44 1.85
C GLY A 115 -22.79 -16.28 2.76
N VAL A 116 -21.74 -15.57 2.32
CA VAL A 116 -20.47 -15.43 3.06
C VAL A 116 -20.36 -14.07 3.77
N GLY A 117 -20.72 -12.99 3.07
CA GLY A 117 -20.64 -11.62 3.57
C GLY A 117 -19.72 -10.71 2.74
N ILE A 118 -19.31 -9.58 3.32
CA ILE A 118 -18.42 -8.61 2.67
C ILE A 118 -16.97 -9.04 2.89
N MET A 119 -16.29 -9.38 1.79
CA MET A 119 -14.88 -9.76 1.78
C MET A 119 -13.96 -8.59 1.49
N GLY A 120 -14.48 -7.50 0.89
CA GLY A 120 -13.67 -6.36 0.49
C GLY A 120 -14.46 -5.15 0.05
N VAL A 121 -13.73 -4.11 -0.33
CA VAL A 121 -14.30 -2.86 -0.86
C VAL A 121 -13.56 -2.41 -2.12
N HIS A 122 -14.21 -1.59 -2.94
CA HIS A 122 -13.60 -0.92 -4.09
C HIS A 122 -14.19 0.48 -4.27
N SER A 123 -13.46 1.38 -4.96
CA SER A 123 -13.98 2.71 -5.29
C SER A 123 -15.07 2.61 -6.36
N LEU A 124 -16.01 3.56 -6.37
CA LEU A 124 -17.03 3.67 -7.42
C LEU A 124 -16.55 4.49 -8.64
N SER A 125 -15.37 5.10 -8.55
CA SER A 125 -14.82 5.97 -9.59
C SER A 125 -14.43 5.19 -10.86
N ALA A 126 -14.94 5.64 -12.01
CA ALA A 126 -14.59 5.09 -13.33
C ALA A 126 -13.29 5.68 -13.91
N GLN A 127 -12.57 6.51 -13.16
CA GLN A 127 -11.32 7.10 -13.61
C GLN A 127 -10.21 6.06 -13.78
N THR A 128 -9.30 6.32 -14.71
CA THR A 128 -8.18 5.43 -15.03
C THR A 128 -7.03 5.63 -14.04
N PRO A 129 -6.49 4.54 -13.46
CA PRO A 129 -5.33 4.61 -12.60
C PRO A 129 -4.05 5.06 -13.33
N LEU A 130 -3.28 5.94 -12.70
CA LEU A 130 -1.94 6.34 -13.10
C LEU A 130 -0.90 5.33 -12.64
N LYS A 131 -1.06 4.76 -11.44
CA LYS A 131 -0.19 3.71 -10.93
C LYS A 131 -0.45 2.38 -11.64
N ARG A 132 0.56 1.88 -12.36
CA ARG A 132 0.55 0.57 -13.04
C ARG A 132 1.64 -0.40 -12.57
N ALA A 133 2.52 0.05 -11.68
CA ALA A 133 3.67 -0.74 -11.23
C ALA A 133 3.96 -0.51 -9.74
N ASN A 134 4.84 -1.36 -9.19
CA ASN A 134 5.24 -1.36 -7.78
C ASN A 134 4.04 -1.54 -6.84
N PHE A 135 3.23 -2.56 -7.13
CA PHE A 135 2.18 -3.05 -6.25
C PHE A 135 2.75 -4.15 -5.37
N HIS A 136 2.17 -4.35 -4.19
CA HIS A 136 2.45 -5.54 -3.40
C HIS A 136 1.91 -6.76 -4.15
N GLU A 137 2.49 -7.95 -3.95
CA GLU A 137 2.13 -9.19 -4.65
C GLU A 137 0.61 -9.45 -4.68
N ARG A 138 -0.03 -9.22 -3.53
CA ARG A 138 -1.49 -9.32 -3.33
C ARG A 138 -2.36 -8.33 -4.13
N TYR A 139 -1.74 -7.32 -4.72
CA TYR A 139 -2.38 -6.30 -5.56
C TYR A 139 -1.87 -6.36 -7.00
N GLY A 140 -1.28 -7.47 -7.44
CA GLY A 140 -0.76 -7.62 -8.80
C GLY A 140 -1.82 -7.36 -9.88
N SER A 141 -3.08 -7.74 -9.63
CA SER A 141 -4.21 -7.50 -10.54
C SER A 141 -4.54 -6.01 -10.76
N PHE A 142 -4.05 -5.11 -9.90
CA PHE A 142 -4.30 -3.68 -10.01
C PHE A 142 -3.47 -3.04 -11.14
N ALA A 143 -2.37 -3.66 -11.55
CA ALA A 143 -1.52 -3.18 -12.63
C ALA A 143 -2.24 -3.18 -13.99
N GLU A 144 -3.16 -4.15 -14.18
CA GLU A 144 -3.93 -4.34 -15.42
C GLU A 144 -5.31 -3.67 -15.39
N ALA A 145 -5.68 -3.09 -14.24
CA ALA A 145 -6.97 -2.45 -14.04
C ALA A 145 -7.16 -1.23 -14.96
N LYS A 146 -8.35 -1.13 -15.56
CA LYS A 146 -8.72 0.01 -16.42
C LYS A 146 -9.35 1.14 -15.61
N SER A 147 -9.92 0.83 -14.45
CA SER A 147 -10.61 1.78 -13.57
C SER A 147 -10.33 1.50 -12.10
N TYR A 148 -10.55 2.50 -11.23
CA TYR A 148 -10.48 2.29 -9.77
C TYR A 148 -11.58 1.35 -9.24
N ARG A 149 -12.61 1.02 -10.04
CA ARG A 149 -13.62 0.00 -9.70
C ARG A 149 -13.03 -1.41 -9.71
N ASP A 150 -12.00 -1.62 -10.52
CA ASP A 150 -11.31 -2.91 -10.63
C ASP A 150 -10.31 -3.13 -9.48
N TRP A 151 -9.96 -2.06 -8.75
CA TRP A 151 -9.13 -2.12 -7.55
C TRP A 151 -9.94 -2.62 -6.36
N LYS A 152 -10.01 -3.95 -6.24
CA LYS A 152 -10.75 -4.65 -5.19
C LYS A 152 -9.85 -4.98 -4.01
N PHE A 153 -10.06 -4.30 -2.89
CA PHE A 153 -9.35 -4.54 -1.64
C PHE A 153 -10.08 -5.62 -0.84
N ALA A 154 -9.81 -6.88 -1.15
CA ALA A 154 -10.41 -8.03 -0.49
C ALA A 154 -9.44 -8.70 0.49
N TYR A 155 -10.01 -9.33 1.53
CA TYR A 155 -9.32 -10.21 2.46
C TYR A 155 -9.79 -11.64 2.26
N SER A 156 -8.87 -12.53 1.89
CA SER A 156 -9.10 -13.97 1.88
C SER A 156 -8.13 -14.69 2.84
N PRO A 157 -8.63 -15.60 3.69
CA PRO A 157 -7.78 -16.37 4.59
C PRO A 157 -6.90 -17.34 3.79
N GLY A 158 -5.58 -17.23 3.95
CA GLY A 158 -4.59 -18.01 3.20
C GLY A 158 -3.78 -17.20 2.18
N GLU A 159 -4.29 -16.05 1.74
CA GLU A 159 -3.55 -15.13 0.85
C GLU A 159 -2.47 -14.32 1.59
N ALA A 160 -2.41 -14.44 2.93
CA ALA A 160 -1.27 -13.96 3.73
C ALA A 160 0.06 -14.70 3.39
N GLY A 161 0.02 -15.74 2.56
CA GLY A 161 1.21 -16.45 2.09
C GLY A 161 1.05 -17.21 0.77
N SER A 162 0.04 -16.92 -0.06
CA SER A 162 -0.13 -17.60 -1.35
C SER A 162 -0.66 -16.66 -2.43
N THR A 163 0.07 -16.63 -3.52
CA THR A 163 -0.06 -15.85 -4.74
C THR A 163 -1.43 -16.01 -5.42
N ALA A 164 -2.04 -14.87 -5.78
CA ALA A 164 -3.03 -14.63 -6.84
C ALA A 164 -4.11 -15.72 -7.12
N SER A 165 -5.33 -15.49 -6.62
CA SER A 165 -6.54 -16.05 -7.22
C SER A 165 -7.19 -15.02 -8.17
N GLN A 166 -7.02 -15.21 -9.47
CA GLN A 166 -7.74 -14.46 -10.51
C GLN A 166 -9.24 -14.80 -10.50
N PRO A 167 -10.13 -13.87 -10.92
CA PRO A 167 -11.47 -14.24 -11.34
C PRO A 167 -11.37 -15.05 -12.64
N GLN A 168 -11.55 -16.37 -12.49
CA GLN A 168 -11.57 -17.34 -13.57
C GLN A 168 -12.81 -17.11 -14.46
N ASN A 169 -12.61 -16.48 -15.61
CA ASN A 169 -13.51 -16.58 -16.75
C ASN A 169 -12.68 -17.03 -17.97
N GLN A 170 -12.35 -18.33 -18.01
CA GLN A 170 -11.77 -19.00 -19.19
C GLN A 170 -12.55 -20.31 -19.42
N PRO A 171 -13.02 -20.59 -20.64
CA PRO A 171 -13.55 -21.92 -20.99
C PRO A 171 -12.40 -22.93 -21.03
N GLN A 172 -12.52 -24.04 -20.28
CA GLN A 172 -11.61 -25.18 -20.35
C GLN A 172 -11.64 -25.84 -21.73
N PRO A 173 -10.50 -26.10 -22.39
CA PRO A 173 -10.41 -27.11 -23.43
C PRO A 173 -10.29 -28.48 -22.77
N GLN A 174 -11.33 -29.29 -22.95
CA GLN A 174 -11.43 -30.67 -22.53
C GLN A 174 -10.70 -31.56 -23.56
N GLY A 175 -9.82 -32.46 -23.11
CA GLY A 175 -9.43 -33.67 -23.85
C GLY A 175 -8.01 -33.71 -24.45
N GLN A 176 -7.13 -34.48 -23.81
CA GLN A 176 -6.03 -35.17 -24.50
C GLN A 176 -6.08 -36.67 -24.13
N PRO A 177 -6.15 -37.59 -25.11
CA PRO A 177 -6.17 -39.03 -24.86
C PRO A 177 -4.75 -39.58 -24.68
N GLN A 178 -4.56 -40.42 -23.65
CA GLN A 178 -3.38 -41.29 -23.49
C GLN A 178 -3.40 -42.43 -24.53
N PRO A 179 -2.24 -42.82 -25.09
CA PRO A 179 -2.07 -44.13 -25.70
C PRO A 179 -1.30 -45.09 -24.77
N GLN A 180 -1.87 -46.28 -24.58
CA GLN A 180 -1.30 -47.44 -23.89
C GLN A 180 -0.96 -48.50 -24.95
N GLY A 181 0.24 -49.12 -24.93
CA GLY A 181 0.58 -50.27 -25.77
C GLY A 181 2.07 -50.71 -25.80
N GLN A 182 2.34 -51.89 -25.23
CA GLN A 182 3.55 -52.77 -25.07
C GLN A 182 4.40 -53.12 -26.34
N PRO A 183 5.48 -53.97 -26.33
CA PRO A 183 6.02 -54.89 -25.29
C PRO A 183 7.56 -54.95 -25.06
N GLN A 184 7.93 -55.66 -23.99
CA GLN A 184 9.25 -56.15 -23.56
C GLN A 184 9.85 -57.23 -24.49
N PRO A 185 11.18 -57.45 -24.44
CA PRO A 185 11.71 -58.82 -24.32
C PRO A 185 12.79 -58.99 -23.22
N GLN A 186 12.82 -60.18 -22.61
CA GLN A 186 13.72 -60.62 -21.54
C GLN A 186 14.91 -61.46 -22.05
N GLY A 187 15.99 -61.49 -21.24
CA GLY A 187 17.01 -62.55 -21.15
C GLY A 187 18.44 -62.10 -21.49
N GLN A 188 19.55 -62.44 -20.81
CA GLN A 188 19.89 -63.28 -19.64
C GLN A 188 21.29 -62.82 -19.13
N THR A 189 21.51 -62.91 -17.82
CA THR A 189 22.71 -63.30 -17.03
C THR A 189 24.14 -62.92 -17.51
N GLN A 190 25.03 -62.43 -16.61
CA GLN A 190 26.33 -63.09 -16.21
C GLN A 190 27.38 -62.17 -15.48
N ILE A 191 27.75 -62.56 -14.22
CA ILE A 191 29.05 -62.51 -13.46
C ILE A 191 29.74 -61.16 -13.04
N GLN A 192 29.66 -60.86 -11.72
CA GLN A 192 30.75 -60.73 -10.69
C GLN A 192 31.93 -59.69 -10.80
N PRO A 193 32.76 -59.47 -9.75
CA PRO A 193 33.06 -58.14 -9.19
C PRO A 193 34.54 -57.70 -9.34
N GLY A 194 34.81 -56.40 -9.28
CA GLY A 194 36.17 -55.86 -9.50
C GLY A 194 36.48 -54.64 -8.65
N SER A 195 37.39 -54.87 -7.71
CA SER A 195 38.01 -53.98 -6.72
C SER A 195 38.81 -52.80 -7.28
N GLY A 196 38.68 -51.64 -6.62
CA GLY A 196 39.64 -50.53 -6.68
C GLY A 196 39.93 -50.03 -5.26
N PRO A 197 41.20 -49.95 -4.82
CA PRO A 197 41.55 -49.70 -3.42
C PRO A 197 41.60 -48.20 -3.12
N ASP A 198 40.89 -47.79 -2.08
CA ASP A 198 41.03 -46.48 -1.47
C ASP A 198 41.80 -46.65 -0.16
N THR A 199 43.12 -46.41 -0.17
CA THR A 199 43.89 -46.17 1.07
C THR A 199 45.20 -45.45 0.79
N ARG A 200 45.46 -44.47 1.66
CA ARG A 200 46.72 -43.78 2.02
C ARG A 200 46.87 -42.38 1.40
N GLN A 201 47.16 -41.32 2.14
CA GLN A 201 47.44 -41.11 3.56
C GLN A 201 47.59 -39.59 3.73
N ALA A 202 47.09 -39.01 4.81
CA ALA A 202 47.52 -37.70 5.30
C ALA A 202 48.99 -37.76 5.77
N PRO A 203 49.62 -36.61 6.02
CA PRO A 203 49.71 -36.22 7.44
C PRO A 203 49.64 -34.72 7.74
N ALA A 204 49.04 -34.42 8.91
CA ALA A 204 49.49 -33.48 9.95
C ALA A 204 49.73 -32.00 9.58
N GLN A 205 49.30 -30.97 10.32
CA GLN A 205 48.75 -30.73 11.66
C GLN A 205 48.63 -29.17 11.76
N PRO A 206 48.26 -28.50 12.88
CA PRO A 206 47.31 -28.78 13.95
C PRO A 206 46.37 -27.57 14.29
N GLN A 207 45.29 -27.89 15.00
CA GLN A 207 44.41 -27.13 15.93
C GLN A 207 44.94 -25.82 16.59
N PRO A 208 44.08 -24.90 17.12
CA PRO A 208 43.12 -25.25 18.20
C PRO A 208 41.72 -24.59 18.18
N SER A 209 40.73 -25.46 18.40
CA SER A 209 39.70 -25.52 19.45
C SER A 209 39.14 -24.26 20.17
N PRO A 210 37.86 -24.35 20.62
CA PRO A 210 37.08 -23.29 21.26
C PRO A 210 37.34 -23.18 22.78
N GLY A 211 37.01 -22.02 23.37
CA GLY A 211 37.07 -21.79 24.83
C GLY A 211 36.36 -20.51 25.28
N PRO A 212 36.05 -20.36 26.59
CA PRO A 212 34.74 -19.90 27.08
C PRO A 212 34.75 -18.57 27.88
N SER A 213 33.53 -18.05 28.10
CA SER A 213 33.00 -17.32 29.28
C SER A 213 33.87 -16.42 30.18
N GLN A 214 33.35 -15.19 30.36
CA GLN A 214 33.24 -14.39 31.60
C GLN A 214 34.33 -13.38 32.02
N ASP A 215 33.78 -12.30 32.61
CA ASP A 215 34.30 -11.31 33.57
C ASP A 215 34.87 -9.95 33.13
N THR A 216 34.01 -8.93 33.37
CA THR A 216 34.23 -7.77 34.26
C THR A 216 35.31 -6.74 33.93
N LEU A 217 34.91 -5.50 33.57
CA LEU A 217 35.35 -4.25 34.22
C LEU A 217 34.59 -3.00 33.70
N GLY A 218 33.91 -2.30 34.63
CA GLY A 218 33.66 -0.84 34.75
C GLY A 218 33.36 0.07 33.54
N PRO A 219 32.28 0.89 33.57
CA PRO A 219 32.22 2.14 32.81
C PRO A 219 33.09 3.22 33.50
N PRO A 220 33.84 4.05 32.75
CA PRO A 220 34.42 5.25 33.33
C PRO A 220 33.33 6.27 33.64
N SER A 221 33.29 6.64 34.92
CA SER A 221 32.70 7.86 35.46
C SER A 221 33.39 9.10 34.89
N GLU A 222 32.71 10.25 35.01
CA GLU A 222 33.19 11.62 34.78
C GLU A 222 32.99 12.21 33.37
N ALA A 223 31.83 12.86 33.20
CA ALA A 223 31.79 14.20 32.59
C ALA A 223 30.64 14.99 33.24
N GLU A 224 31.06 15.78 34.21
CA GLU A 224 30.35 16.89 34.83
C GLU A 224 29.96 17.95 33.79
N SER A 225 28.69 18.36 33.79
CA SER A 225 28.26 19.68 33.29
C SER A 225 26.96 20.04 33.98
N ASP A 226 27.14 20.46 35.22
CA ASP A 226 26.18 21.19 36.02
C ASP A 226 26.11 22.63 35.50
N SER A 227 25.06 22.97 34.76
CA SER A 227 24.67 24.35 34.45
C SER A 227 23.31 24.38 33.75
N GLN A 228 22.36 25.11 34.33
CA GLN A 228 21.10 25.58 33.73
C GLN A 228 19.89 24.62 33.72
N ARG A 229 19.20 24.54 34.87
CA ARG A 229 17.75 24.83 34.89
C ARG A 229 17.27 25.22 36.29
N LEU A 230 17.76 26.35 36.77
CA LEU A 230 16.98 27.17 37.70
C LEU A 230 15.81 27.75 36.93
N GLY A 231 14.63 27.20 37.14
CA GLY A 231 13.42 27.70 36.50
C GLY A 231 12.21 26.86 36.86
N ASN A 232 11.49 27.35 37.87
CA ASN A 232 10.05 27.21 38.03
C ASN A 232 9.54 26.02 38.84
N SER A 233 9.52 26.17 40.17
CA SER A 233 8.41 25.66 41.00
C SER A 233 8.48 26.24 42.42
N LEU A 234 7.99 27.47 42.60
CA LEU A 234 7.54 27.97 43.91
C LEU A 234 6.25 28.78 43.74
N GLN A 235 5.12 28.10 43.99
CA GLN A 235 3.90 28.73 44.50
C GLN A 235 3.15 27.61 45.24
N SER A 236 3.49 27.30 46.50
CA SER A 236 2.98 27.98 47.70
C SER A 236 1.47 28.22 47.67
N MET A 237 0.75 27.26 48.26
CA MET A 237 -0.10 27.47 49.45
C MET A 237 -1.08 28.66 49.36
N ARG A 238 -2.37 28.35 49.17
CA ARG A 238 -3.48 29.08 49.80
C ARG A 238 -4.60 28.11 50.15
N TYR A 239 -4.96 28.19 51.44
CA TYR A 239 -6.26 28.03 52.10
C TYR A 239 -7.24 26.98 51.56
#